data_AF-A0A183DKE3-F1
#
_entry.id   AF-A0A183DKE3-F1
#
_cell.length_a   1.000
_cell.length_b   1.000
_cell.length_c   1.000
_cell.angle_alpha   90.00
_cell.angle_beta   90.00
_cell.angle_gamma   90.00
#
_symmetry.space_group_name_H-M   'P 1'
#
loop_
_entity.id
_entity.type
_entity.pdbx_description
1 polymer ?
#
loop_
_entity_poly.entity_id
_entity_poly.type
_entity_poly.pdbx_seq_one_letter_code
_entity_poly.pdbx_strand_id
1 'polypeptide(L)' 'MCSRETEFTVAKHSVRFLSVLLDGCVFIWIGDKNRLDALCFSQLLKGMTIIESPKPNHLTDSFAVKLNKLFPDKQV' A
#
# COMPACT_ATOMS: atom_id res chain seq x y z
N MET A 1 3.37 -12.62 2.95
CA MET A 1 3.39 -11.20 2.51
C MET A 1 4.40 -10.45 3.36
N CYS A 2 5.30 -9.69 2.76
CA CYS A 2 6.34 -8.94 3.48
C CYS A 2 6.43 -7.54 2.89
N SER A 3 6.41 -6.51 3.74
CA SER A 3 6.70 -5.14 3.34
C SER A 3 8.11 -4.76 3.77
N ARG A 4 8.81 -4.00 2.92
CA ARG A 4 10.08 -3.36 3.25
C ARG A 4 10.03 -1.91 2.85
N GLU A 5 10.50 -1.07 3.74
CA GLU A 5 10.54 0.36 3.53
C GLU A 5 11.96 0.87 3.81
N THR A 6 12.42 1.80 2.97
CA THR A 6 13.69 2.49 3.16
C THR A 6 13.63 3.89 2.57
N GLU A 7 14.56 4.75 2.99
CA GLU A 7 14.70 6.10 2.49
C GLU A 7 16.13 6.27 1.96
N PHE A 8 16.27 6.86 0.78
CA PHE A 8 17.57 7.08 0.16
C PHE A 8 17.65 8.45 -0.51
N THR A 9 18.86 9.00 -0.56
CA THR A 9 19.14 10.26 -1.24
C THR A 9 19.61 9.98 -2.67
N VAL A 10 18.87 10.48 -3.66
CA VAL A 10 19.22 10.38 -5.09
C VAL A 10 19.30 11.80 -5.65
N ALA A 11 20.45 12.17 -6.22
CA ALA A 11 20.66 13.50 -6.82
C ALA A 11 20.27 14.68 -5.89
N LYS A 12 20.56 14.58 -4.59
CA LYS A 12 20.18 15.55 -3.53
C LYS A 12 18.69 15.59 -3.17
N HIS A 13 17.87 14.68 -3.70
CA HIS A 13 16.47 14.52 -3.32
C HIS A 13 16.33 13.30 -2.38
N SER A 14 15.63 13.47 -1.26
CA SER A 14 15.27 12.33 -0.40
C SER A 14 14.06 11.64 -0.98
N VAL A 15 14.17 10.34 -1.23
CA VAL A 15 13.12 9.52 -1.85
C VAL A 15 12.83 8.34 -0.95
N ARG A 16 11.54 8.06 -0.76
CA ARG A 16 11.07 6.91 0.00
C ARG A 16 10.77 5.77 -0.95
N PHE A 17 11.20 4.59 -0.56
CA PHE A 17 10.97 3.34 -1.27
C PHE A 17 10.17 2.40 -0.40
N LEU A 18 9.12 1.85 -0.98
CA LEU A 18 8.32 0.81 -0.38
C LEU A 18 8.22 -0.36 -1.36
N SER A 19 8.47 -1.56 -0.85
CA SER A 19 8.18 -2.79 -1.58
C SER A 19 7.25 -3.67 -0.78
N VAL A 20 6.30 -4.29 -1.46
CA VAL A 20 5.42 -5.32 -0.89
C VAL A 20 5.52 -6.55 -1.77
N LEU A 21 5.94 -7.65 -1.15
CA LEU A 21 5.97 -8.96 -1.79
C LEU A 21 4.63 -9.67 -1.54
N LEU A 22 3.89 -9.89 -2.62
CA LEU A 22 2.64 -10.65 -2.68
C LEU A 22 2.92 -12.02 -3.31
N ASP A 23 1.93 -12.91 -3.30
CA ASP A 23 2.07 -14.19 -3.99
C ASP A 23 2.00 -13.97 -5.51
N GLY A 24 3.10 -14.24 -6.22
CA GLY A 24 3.22 -14.04 -7.67
C GLY A 24 3.37 -12.60 -8.16
N CYS A 25 3.40 -11.59 -7.28
CA CYS A 25 3.69 -10.21 -7.70
C CYS A 25 4.46 -9.40 -6.66
N VAL A 26 5.17 -8.37 -7.15
CA VAL A 26 5.88 -7.40 -6.30
C VAL A 26 5.34 -6.02 -6.62
N PHE A 27 4.90 -5.33 -5.59
CA PHE A 27 4.55 -3.92 -5.68
C PHE A 27 5.73 -3.08 -5.22
N ILE A 28 6.11 -2.07 -6.01
CA ILE A 28 7.18 -1.12 -5.69
C ILE A 28 6.63 0.30 -5.84
N TRP A 29 6.77 1.10 -4.79
CA TRP A 29 6.49 2.52 -4.82
C TRP A 29 7.74 3.32 -4.49
N ILE A 30 7.96 4.38 -5.28
CA ILE A 30 9.09 5.29 -5.15
C ILE A 30 8.52 6.70 -5.27
N GLY A 31 8.76 7.53 -4.27
CA GLY A 31 8.30 8.91 -4.30
C GLY A 31 8.65 9.70 -3.05
N ASP A 32 8.23 10.96 -3.05
CA ASP A 32 8.40 11.81 -1.88
C ASP A 32 7.49 11.33 -0.74
N LYS A 33 8.02 11.39 0.49
CA LYS A 33 7.40 10.84 1.70
C LYS A 33 5.93 11.24 1.93
N ASN A 34 5.51 12.40 1.43
CA ASN A 34 4.19 12.98 1.67
C ASN A 34 3.32 13.08 0.40
N ARG A 35 3.73 12.47 -0.72
CA ARG A 35 3.01 12.60 -1.99
C ARG A 35 1.86 11.59 -2.14
N LEU A 36 1.89 10.49 -1.39
CA LEU A 36 0.84 9.47 -1.40
C LEU A 36 0.31 9.26 0.02
N ASP A 37 -0.95 9.63 0.26
CA ASP A 37 -1.55 9.56 1.59
C ASP A 37 -1.90 8.13 1.99
N ALA A 38 -2.43 7.33 1.06
CA ALA A 38 -2.75 5.95 1.34
C ALA A 38 -2.67 5.07 0.09
N LEU A 39 -2.21 3.85 0.29
CA LEU A 39 -2.33 2.77 -0.70
C LEU A 39 -2.91 1.55 0.01
N CYS A 40 -4.01 1.01 -0.52
CA CYS A 40 -4.74 -0.09 0.09
C CYS A 40 -4.75 -1.29 -0.86
N PHE A 41 -4.84 -2.47 -0.26
CA PHE A 41 -4.88 -3.75 -0.94
C PHE A 41 -5.95 -4.63 -0.30
N SER A 42 -6.70 -5.40 -1.08
CA SER A 42 -7.58 -6.43 -0.56
C SER A 42 -7.64 -7.67 -1.44
N GLN A 43 -7.59 -8.83 -0.79
CA GLN A 43 -7.73 -10.14 -1.42
C GLN A 43 -8.41 -11.09 -0.42
N LEU A 44 -9.29 -11.97 -0.91
CA LEU A 44 -9.98 -12.96 -0.08
C LEU A 44 -10.67 -12.35 1.16
N LEU A 45 -11.31 -11.19 1.01
CA LEU A 45 -11.99 -10.43 2.07
C LEU A 45 -11.08 -9.92 3.20
N LYS A 46 -9.77 -10.09 3.08
CA LYS A 46 -8.77 -9.49 3.96
C LYS A 46 -8.26 -8.22 3.31
N GLY A 47 -8.29 -7.12 4.06
CA GLY A 47 -7.76 -5.82 3.63
C GLY A 47 -6.48 -5.49 4.38
N MET A 48 -5.59 -4.75 3.73
CA MET A 48 -4.43 -4.15 4.38
C MET A 48 -4.14 -2.78 3.77
N THR A 49 -3.68 -1.85 4.60
CA THR A 49 -3.13 -0.58 4.15
C THR A 49 -1.61 -0.74 3.99
N ILE A 50 -1.11 -0.51 2.78
CA ILE A 50 0.29 -0.66 2.39
C ILE A 50 1.07 0.63 2.69
N ILE A 51 0.47 1.79 2.44
CA ILE A 51 1.00 3.11 2.81
C ILE A 51 -0.04 3.76 3.71
N GLU A 52 0.35 4.13 4.93
CA GLU A 52 -0.52 4.83 5.88
C GLU A 52 -0.14 6.31 6.00
N SER A 53 -1.16 7.18 5.96
CA SER A 53 -1.00 8.58 6.31
C SER A 53 -0.66 8.71 7.79
N PRO A 54 0.18 9.67 8.21
CA PRO A 54 0.41 9.97 9.62
C PRO A 54 -0.86 10.40 10.38
N LYS A 55 -1.94 10.74 9.68
CA LYS A 55 -3.27 10.88 10.27
C LYS A 55 -3.99 9.54 10.21
N PRO A 56 -4.33 8.91 11.35
CA PRO A 56 -5.05 7.64 11.34
C PRO A 56 -6.42 7.84 10.71
N ASN A 57 -6.60 7.35 9.48
CA ASN A 57 -7.91 7.22 8.88
C ASN A 57 -8.51 5.92 9.41
N HIS A 58 -9.29 6.01 10.47
CA HIS A 58 -10.02 4.90 11.12
C HIS A 58 -11.17 4.33 10.26
N LEU A 59 -11.02 4.30 8.93
CA LEU A 59 -11.98 3.62 8.07
C LEU A 59 -11.83 2.12 8.29
N THR A 60 -12.69 1.60 9.16
CA THR A 60 -12.78 0.19 9.60
C THR A 60 -12.92 -0.81 8.45
N ASP A 61 -13.27 -0.35 7.24
CA ASP A 61 -13.19 -1.09 5.98
C ASP A 61 -12.72 -0.13 4.86
N SER A 62 -11.52 -0.35 4.33
CA SER A 62 -11.02 0.44 3.18
C SER A 62 -11.90 0.22 1.95
N PHE A 63 -11.92 1.19 1.02
CA PHE A 63 -12.65 1.03 -0.25
C PHE A 63 -12.23 -0.24 -1.00
N ALA A 64 -10.95 -0.62 -0.93
CA ALA A 64 -10.43 -1.85 -1.53
C ALA A 64 -11.12 -3.10 -0.95
N VAL A 65 -11.39 -3.14 0.37
CA VAL A 65 -12.14 -4.23 1.00
C VAL A 65 -13.58 -4.28 0.51
N LYS A 66 -14.24 -3.12 0.42
CA LYS A 66 -15.62 -3.03 -0.08
C LYS A 66 -15.73 -3.46 -1.54
N LEU A 67 -14.73 -3.13 -2.35
CA LEU A 67 -14.68 -3.51 -3.76
C LEU A 67 -14.34 -5.00 -3.93
N ASN A 68 -13.41 -5.55 -3.15
CA ASN A 68 -13.11 -6.99 -3.15
C ASN A 68 -14.35 -7.82 -2.72
N LYS A 69 -15.17 -7.32 -1.79
CA LYS A 69 -16.47 -7.96 -1.44
C LYS A 69 -17.42 -8.15 -2.63
N LEU A 70 -17.36 -7.26 -3.65
CA LEU A 70 -18.19 -7.38 -4.87
C LEU A 70 -17.62 -8.39 -5.87
N PHE A 71 -16.31 -8.65 -5.81
CA PHE A 71 -15.60 -9.56 -6.72
C PHE A 71 -14.61 -10.41 -5.91
N PRO A 72 -15.10 -11.40 -5.13
CA PRO A 72 -14.29 -12.10 -4.12
C PRO A 72 -13.09 -12.85 -4.70
N ASP A 73 -13.20 -13.29 -5.96
CA ASP A 73 -12.15 -14.02 -6.67
C ASP A 73 -11.08 -13.10 -7.29
N LYS A 74 -11.22 -11.77 -7.16
CA LYS A 74 -10.30 -10.78 -7.73
C LYS A 74 -9.59 -10.00 -6.64
N GLN A 75 -8.28 -9.85 -6.78
CA GLN A 75 -7.50 -8.91 -5.99
C GLN A 75 -7.83 -7.46 -6.39
N VAL A 76 -7.92 -6.57 -5.40
CA VAL A 76 -8.17 -5.14 -5.56
C VAL A 76 -7.06 -4.32 -4.89
#